data_AF-A0A8J2PXH0-F1
#
_entry.id   AF-A0A8J2PXH0-F1
#
_cell.length_a   1.000
_cell.length_b   1.000
_cell.length_c   1.000
_cell.angle_alpha   90.00
_cell.angle_beta   90.00
_cell.angle_gamma   90.00
#
_symmetry.space_group_name_H-M   'P 1'
#
loop_
_entity.id
_entity.type
_entity.pdbx_description
1 polymer ?
#
loop_
_entity_poly.entity_id
_entity_poly.type
_entity_poly.pdbx_seq_one_letter_code
_entity_poly.pdbx_strand_id
1 'polypeptide(L)'
;CSVSCGQGLKSRQVLCILFNRGKFKVIEDSHCSVSTKPDEKIICENPTFCPSRWFSTEWSECSAPCGGGSQRRSVSCRASNWTLPSSACLDDDRPLDRRSCNEHKCTSIGSNTDQSGMVKDTPPA
;
A
#
# COMPACT_ATOMS: atom_id res chain seq x y z
N CYS A 1 -10.46 -12.40 5.21
CA CYS A 1 -11.60 -11.48 5.08
C CYS A 1 -11.10 -10.22 4.39
N SER A 2 -11.91 -9.49 3.62
CA SER A 2 -11.48 -8.28 2.89
C SER A 2 -11.13 -7.09 3.79
N VAL A 3 -11.60 -7.13 5.04
CA VAL A 3 -11.27 -6.17 6.10
C VAL A 3 -10.87 -6.94 7.36
N SER A 4 -10.18 -6.26 8.28
CA SER A 4 -9.76 -6.79 9.60
C SER A 4 -10.67 -6.39 10.76
N CYS A 5 -11.66 -5.54 10.51
CA CYS A 5 -12.64 -5.05 11.47
C CYS A 5 -13.97 -4.80 10.73
N GLY A 6 -15.10 -4.94 11.42
CA GLY A 6 -16.42 -4.87 10.82
C GLY A 6 -16.71 -6.03 9.86
N GLN A 7 -17.68 -5.81 8.97
CA GLN A 7 -18.14 -6.80 8.01
C GLN A 7 -17.31 -6.72 6.72
N GLY A 8 -16.87 -7.88 6.22
CA GLY A 8 -16.15 -8.00 4.95
C GLY A 8 -16.58 -9.21 4.13
N LEU A 9 -15.87 -9.44 3.04
CA LEU A 9 -16.04 -10.60 2.17
C LEU A 9 -14.81 -11.50 2.23
N LYS A 10 -15.02 -12.81 2.39
CA LYS A 10 -14.00 -13.84 2.20
C LYS A 10 -14.31 -14.57 0.90
N SER A 11 -13.33 -14.62 0.01
CA SER A 11 -13.45 -15.33 -1.26
C SER A 11 -12.72 -16.66 -1.19
N ARG A 12 -13.25 -17.68 -1.86
CA ARG A 12 -12.60 -18.98 -2.10
C ARG A 12 -12.73 -19.33 -3.57
N GLN A 13 -11.76 -20.09 -4.08
CA GLN A 13 -11.89 -20.68 -5.41
C GLN A 13 -12.85 -21.87 -5.33
N VAL A 14 -13.82 -21.91 -6.24
CA VAL A 14 -14.74 -23.03 -6.42
C VAL A 14 -14.43 -23.68 -7.76
N LEU A 15 -14.15 -24.97 -7.75
CA LEU A 15 -13.77 -25.73 -8.93
C LEU A 15 -14.73 -26.89 -9.13
N CYS A 16 -15.22 -27.06 -10.35
CA CYS A 16 -15.94 -28.27 -10.74
C CYS A 16 -14.94 -29.41 -10.95
N ILE A 17 -15.09 -30.50 -10.20
CA ILE A 17 -14.17 -31.65 -10.26
C ILE A 17 -14.92 -32.94 -10.55
N LEU A 18 -14.35 -33.76 -11.44
CA LEU A 18 -14.80 -35.11 -11.75
C LEU A 18 -13.87 -36.13 -11.10
N PHE A 19 -14.43 -37.08 -10.37
CA PHE A 19 -13.68 -38.22 -9.84
C PHE A 19 -13.89 -39.46 -10.72
N ASN A 20 -12.81 -40.00 -11.28
CA ASN A 20 -12.85 -41.20 -12.11
C ASN A 20 -11.62 -42.08 -11.84
N ARG A 21 -11.82 -43.38 -11.58
CA ARG A 21 -10.75 -44.38 -11.35
C ARG A 21 -9.66 -43.90 -10.38
N GLY A 22 -10.06 -43.32 -9.25
CA GLY A 22 -9.12 -42.86 -8.22
C GLY A 22 -8.44 -41.50 -8.49
N LYS A 23 -8.80 -40.81 -9.58
CA LYS A 23 -8.22 -39.51 -9.94
C LYS A 23 -9.27 -38.41 -9.97
N PHE A 24 -8.90 -37.23 -9.50
CA PHE A 24 -9.68 -36.01 -9.64
C PHE A 24 -9.22 -35.23 -10.88
N LYS A 25 -10.17 -34.70 -11.65
CA LYS A 25 -9.91 -33.81 -12.79
C LYS A 25 -10.79 -32.57 -12.67
N VAL A 26 -10.20 -31.39 -12.75
CA VAL A 26 -10.96 -30.13 -12.88
C VAL A 26 -11.58 -30.08 -14.27
N ILE A 27 -12.86 -29.80 -14.34
CA ILE A 27 -13.64 -29.68 -15.59
C ILE A 27 -14.36 -28.34 -15.62
N GLU A 28 -15.03 -28.06 -16.75
CA GLU A 28 -15.79 -26.82 -16.92
C GLU A 28 -16.95 -26.73 -15.92
N ASP A 29 -17.20 -25.52 -15.40
CA ASP A 29 -18.21 -25.26 -14.36
C ASP A 29 -19.63 -25.66 -14.81
N SER A 30 -19.90 -25.59 -16.11
CA SER A 30 -21.17 -25.99 -16.73
C SER A 30 -21.55 -27.47 -16.51
N HIS A 31 -20.57 -28.33 -16.20
CA HIS A 31 -20.81 -29.73 -15.87
C HIS A 31 -21.19 -29.97 -14.41
N CYS A 32 -21.05 -28.97 -13.54
CA CYS A 32 -21.49 -29.04 -12.15
C CYS A 32 -22.86 -28.36 -11.99
N SER A 33 -23.71 -28.91 -11.10
CA SER A 33 -25.02 -28.30 -10.84
C SER A 33 -24.88 -26.96 -10.12
N VAL A 34 -25.51 -25.92 -10.67
CA VAL A 34 -25.60 -24.58 -10.07
C VAL A 34 -26.26 -24.64 -8.69
N SER A 35 -27.24 -25.54 -8.46
CA SER A 35 -27.93 -25.67 -7.17
C SER A 35 -27.03 -26.18 -6.04
N THR A 36 -25.93 -26.85 -6.37
CA THR A 36 -24.96 -27.38 -5.41
C THR A 36 -23.66 -26.60 -5.40
N LYS A 37 -23.53 -25.60 -6.28
CA LYS A 37 -22.32 -24.78 -6.38
C LYS A 37 -22.15 -24.00 -5.08
N PRO A 38 -21.05 -24.22 -4.33
CA PRO A 38 -20.80 -23.45 -3.13
C PRO A 38 -20.57 -21.98 -3.46
N ASP A 39 -20.93 -21.08 -2.54
CA ASP A 39 -20.66 -19.65 -2.74
C ASP A 39 -19.16 -19.38 -2.83
N GLU A 40 -18.76 -18.66 -3.87
CA GLU A 40 -17.37 -18.21 -4.05
C GLU A 40 -17.02 -17.09 -3.05
N LYS A 41 -18.00 -16.29 -2.65
CA LYS A 41 -17.85 -15.18 -1.70
C LYS A 41 -18.83 -15.36 -0.55
N ILE A 42 -18.31 -15.37 0.66
CA ILE A 42 -19.10 -15.37 1.89
C ILE A 42 -18.81 -14.13 2.72
N ILE A 43 -19.80 -13.68 3.48
CA ILE A 43 -19.61 -12.61 4.45
C ILE A 43 -18.75 -13.13 5.61
N CYS A 44 -17.85 -12.29 6.10
CA CYS A 44 -17.06 -12.54 7.30
C CYS A 44 -17.22 -11.37 8.27
N GLU A 45 -17.33 -11.70 9.56
CA GLU A 45 -17.47 -10.73 10.64
C GLU A 45 -16.18 -10.69 11.45
N ASN A 46 -15.62 -9.50 11.60
CA ASN A 46 -14.45 -9.21 12.45
C ASN A 46 -14.90 -8.32 13.62
N PRO A 47 -14.01 -7.93 14.56
CA PRO A 47 -14.36 -7.01 15.63
C PRO A 47 -15.10 -5.78 15.10
N THR A 48 -16.24 -5.47 15.69
CA THR A 48 -17.16 -4.43 15.20
C THR A 48 -16.51 -3.07 15.11
N PHE A 49 -15.60 -2.77 16.06
CA PHE A 49 -14.88 -1.51 16.09
C PHE A 49 -13.56 -1.61 15.33
N CYS A 50 -13.38 -0.69 14.37
CA CYS A 50 -12.12 -0.52 13.67
C CYS A 50 -11.20 0.40 14.48
N PRO A 51 -10.04 -0.07 14.98
CA PRO A 51 -9.11 0.79 15.69
C PRO A 51 -8.62 1.90 14.77
N SER A 52 -8.49 3.10 15.34
CA SER A 52 -7.85 4.24 14.71
C SER A 52 -6.33 4.05 14.69
N ARG A 53 -5.69 4.48 13.61
CA ARG A 53 -4.24 4.43 13.46
C ARG A 53 -3.74 5.62 12.66
N TRP A 54 -2.49 5.99 12.88
CA TRP A 54 -1.83 6.98 12.04
C TRP A 54 -1.62 6.45 10.63
N PHE A 55 -1.88 7.33 9.66
CA PHE A 55 -1.59 7.11 8.26
C PHE A 55 -0.72 8.27 7.78
N SER A 56 0.31 7.95 6.99
CA SER A 56 1.17 8.95 6.37
C SER A 56 1.26 8.72 4.86
N THR A 57 1.28 9.79 4.08
CA THR A 57 1.61 9.71 2.65
C THR A 57 3.10 9.50 2.45
N GLU A 58 3.50 9.30 1.20
CA GLU A 58 4.89 9.47 0.79
C GLU A 58 5.38 10.89 1.06
N TRP A 59 6.70 11.01 1.19
CA TRP A 59 7.37 12.29 1.32
C TRP A 59 7.27 13.09 0.01
N SER A 60 7.09 14.40 0.14
CA SER A 60 7.24 15.34 -0.97
C SER A 60 8.65 15.29 -1.52
N GLU A 61 8.86 15.90 -2.69
CA GLU A 61 10.22 16.24 -3.12
C GLU A 61 10.90 17.17 -2.10
N CYS A 62 12.23 17.11 -2.06
CA CYS A 62 13.02 17.95 -1.18
C CYS A 62 12.97 19.40 -1.65
N SER A 63 12.81 20.34 -0.73
CA SER A 63 12.72 21.77 -1.07
C SER A 63 13.99 22.35 -1.70
N ALA A 64 15.13 21.67 -1.58
CA ALA A 64 16.40 22.07 -2.17
C ALA A 64 17.13 20.84 -2.72
N PRO A 65 17.79 20.94 -3.89
CA PRO A 65 18.55 19.80 -4.44
C PRO A 65 19.84 19.52 -3.65
N CYS A 66 20.39 20.52 -2.95
CA CYS A 66 21.60 20.47 -2.14
C CYS A 66 21.54 21.52 -1.03
N GLY A 67 22.52 21.52 -0.13
CA GLY A 67 22.71 22.55 0.90
C GLY A 67 21.76 22.45 2.09
N GLY A 68 21.03 21.34 2.20
CA GLY A 68 19.98 21.14 3.19
C GLY A 68 18.63 21.70 2.73
N GLY A 69 17.63 20.83 2.70
CA GLY A 69 16.25 21.17 2.45
C GLY A 69 15.30 20.47 3.43
N SER A 70 14.00 20.60 3.19
CA SER A 70 12.98 19.89 3.94
C SER A 70 12.00 19.18 3.01
N GLN A 71 11.59 17.98 3.41
CA GLN A 71 10.45 17.28 2.83
C GLN A 71 9.28 17.31 3.81
N ARG A 72 8.06 17.28 3.28
CA ARG A 72 6.83 17.17 4.06
C ARG A 72 6.03 15.96 3.63
N ARG A 73 5.23 15.41 4.51
CA ARG A 73 4.19 14.43 4.18
C ARG A 73 2.93 14.74 4.97
N SER A 74 1.79 14.30 4.47
CA SER A 74 0.53 14.42 5.20
C SER A 74 0.44 13.29 6.23
N VAL A 75 0.11 13.63 7.47
CA VAL A 75 -0.11 12.69 8.57
C VAL A 75 -1.52 12.88 9.10
N SER A 76 -2.32 11.82 9.13
CA SER A 76 -3.70 11.86 9.59
C SER A 76 -4.08 10.62 10.38
N CYS A 77 -4.92 10.81 11.40
CA CYS A 77 -5.53 9.70 12.14
C CYS A 77 -6.69 9.15 11.32
N ARG A 78 -6.75 7.83 11.11
CA ARG A 78 -7.78 7.20 10.29
C ARG A 78 -8.33 5.94 10.93
N ALA A 79 -9.64 5.72 10.79
CA ALA A 79 -10.30 4.46 11.13
C ALA A 79 -11.19 4.04 9.96
N SER A 80 -10.95 2.84 9.40
CA SER A 80 -11.60 2.41 8.15
C SER A 80 -11.44 3.48 7.05
N ASN A 81 -12.53 3.96 6.45
CA ASN A 81 -12.53 5.00 5.42
C ASN A 81 -12.59 6.44 5.97
N TRP A 82 -12.62 6.61 7.29
CA TRP A 82 -12.81 7.92 7.92
C TRP A 82 -11.49 8.53 8.35
N THR A 83 -11.33 9.83 8.10
CA THR A 83 -10.29 10.65 8.72
C THR A 83 -10.85 11.23 10.01
N LEU A 84 -10.11 11.05 11.10
CA LEU A 84 -10.51 11.42 12.45
C LEU A 84 -9.65 12.60 12.96
N PRO A 85 -10.08 13.27 14.04
CA PRO A 85 -9.21 14.20 14.78
C PRO A 85 -7.92 13.51 15.25
N SER A 86 -6.84 14.27 15.37
CA SER A 86 -5.54 13.75 15.83
C SER A 86 -5.63 13.07 17.20
N SER A 87 -6.48 13.58 18.10
CA SER A 87 -6.71 13.03 19.44
C SER A 87 -7.36 11.64 19.46
N ALA A 88 -7.87 11.14 18.33
CA ALA A 88 -8.41 9.80 18.23
C ALA A 88 -7.32 8.73 18.06
N CYS A 89 -6.07 9.13 17.81
CA CYS A 89 -4.91 8.25 17.74
C CYS A 89 -3.97 8.53 18.91
N LEU A 90 -3.17 7.54 19.31
CA LEU A 90 -2.14 7.73 20.34
C LEU A 90 -1.02 8.61 19.78
N ASP A 91 -0.67 9.68 20.49
CA ASP A 91 0.36 10.62 20.04
C ASP A 91 1.75 9.99 19.95
N ASP A 92 2.06 8.99 20.77
CA ASP A 92 3.35 8.26 20.75
C ASP A 92 3.62 7.55 19.42
N ASP A 93 2.55 7.15 18.71
CA ASP A 93 2.66 6.48 17.41
C ASP A 93 2.67 7.48 16.24
N ARG A 94 2.60 8.79 16.50
CA ARG A 94 2.44 9.81 15.45
C ARG A 94 3.70 9.92 14.60
N PRO A 95 3.61 9.64 13.28
CA PRO A 95 4.76 9.79 12.40
C PRO A 95 5.13 11.26 12.22
N LEU A 96 6.42 11.54 12.01
CA LEU A 96 6.90 12.89 11.64
C LEU A 96 6.25 13.37 10.35
N ASP A 97 5.81 14.62 10.29
CA ASP A 97 5.25 15.25 9.10
C ASP A 97 6.31 16.02 8.29
N ARG A 98 7.50 16.23 8.86
CA ARG A 98 8.64 16.92 8.25
C ARG A 98 9.95 16.19 8.52
N ARG A 99 10.86 16.21 7.55
CA ARG A 99 12.25 15.75 7.74
C ARG A 99 13.23 16.57 6.91
N SER A 100 14.49 16.58 7.34
CA SER A 100 15.61 17.12 6.56
C SER A 100 15.93 16.20 5.37
N CYS A 101 16.49 16.80 4.31
CA CYS A 101 16.91 16.10 3.09
C CYS A 101 18.04 16.87 2.42
N ASN A 102 18.76 16.21 1.51
CA ASN A 102 19.79 16.81 0.65
C ASN A 102 20.82 17.67 1.41
N GLU A 103 21.35 17.14 2.52
CA GLU A 103 22.33 17.83 3.38
C GLU A 103 23.75 17.94 2.77
N HIS A 104 23.96 17.37 1.58
CA HIS A 104 25.23 17.49 0.86
C HIS A 104 25.45 18.93 0.40
N LYS A 105 26.71 19.39 0.37
CA LYS A 105 27.05 20.75 -0.05
C LYS A 105 26.66 20.98 -1.51
N CYS A 106 26.20 22.21 -1.81
CA CYS A 106 26.05 22.63 -3.18
C CYS A 106 27.42 22.82 -3.83
N THR A 107 27.65 22.17 -4.96
CA THR A 107 28.80 22.49 -5.80
C THR A 107 28.55 23.87 -6.38
N SER A 108 29.41 24.83 -6.06
CA SER A 108 29.42 26.13 -6.74
C SER A 108 29.75 25.89 -8.21
N ILE A 109 28.74 25.77 -9.07
CA ILE A 109 28.95 25.98 -10.50
C ILE A 109 29.17 27.48 -10.67
N GLY A 110 30.37 27.94 -10.35
CA GLY A 110 30.87 29.28 -10.62
C GLY A 110 32.02 29.17 -11.61
N SER A 111 31.77 29.65 -12.84
CA SER A 111 32.78 30.02 -13.84
C SER A 111 33.93 29.04 -14.09
N ASN A 112 33.81 28.19 -15.12
CA ASN A 112 34.75 28.20 -16.23
C ASN A 112 34.21 27.39 -17.40
N THR A 113 34.36 27.98 -18.58
CA THR A 113 34.37 27.34 -19.89
C THR A 113 35.16 26.04 -19.89
N ASP A 114 34.63 25.10 -20.66
CA ASP A 114 35.25 23.88 -21.22
C ASP A 114 35.20 22.55 -20.45
N GLN A 115 34.40 21.67 -21.08
CA GLN A 115 34.62 20.26 -21.39
C GLN A 115 34.25 19.12 -20.44
N SER A 116 33.30 18.35 -20.99
CA SER A 116 33.18 16.89 -21.00
C SER A 116 32.42 16.18 -19.88
N GLY A 117 31.25 15.66 -20.27
CA GLY A 117 30.88 14.29 -19.93
C GLY A 117 29.78 14.13 -18.89
N MET A 118 28.52 14.34 -19.28
CA MET A 118 27.40 13.69 -18.61
C MET A 118 27.44 12.19 -18.93
N VAL A 119 28.00 11.38 -18.03
CA VAL A 119 27.72 9.94 -18.00
C VAL A 119 26.36 9.77 -17.32
N LYS A 120 25.35 9.35 -18.11
CA LYS A 120 24.04 8.96 -17.60
C LYS A 120 24.13 7.50 -17.13
N ASP A 121 24.29 7.29 -15.83
CA ASP A 121 24.08 5.96 -15.26
C ASP A 121 22.58 5.73 -15.10
N THR A 122 22.05 4.96 -16.05
CA THR A 122 20.70 4.40 -16.01
C THR A 122 20.75 3.11 -15.19
N PRO A 123 19.95 2.94 -14.13
CA PRO A 123 19.90 1.66 -13.40
C PRO A 123 19.22 0.58 -14.26
N PRO A 124 19.68 -0.68 -14.21
CA PRO A 124 19.03 -1.76 -14.92
C PRO A 124 17.71 -2.18 -14.24
N ALA A 125 16.81 -2.72 -15.07
CA ALA A 125 15.58 -3.40 -14.69
C ALA A 125 15.83 -4.72 -13.95
#